data_AF-A0A8T0M7J8-F1
#
_entry.id   AF-A0A8T0M7J8-F1
#
_cell.length_a   1.000
_cell.length_b   1.000
_cell.length_c   1.000
_cell.angle_alpha   90.00
_cell.angle_beta   90.00
_cell.angle_gamma   90.00
#
_symmetry.space_group_name_H-M   'P 1'
#
loop_
_entity.id
_entity.type
_entity.pdbx_description
1 polymer ?
#
loop_
_entity_poly.entity_id
_entity_poly.type
_entity_poly.pdbx_seq_one_letter_code
_entity_poly.pdbx_strand_id
1 'polypeptide(L)'
;MMVMGRWSQLKNKIKALFKRDRRINTKTLFGVDVTPPIRTFPVNPSKFKIFLGFFQIFGNFQSSFTVKWSTSVQNVMSVSQKFNLDFVAIAGIDCVITKNFYFDFTATVGLIVLIISVITAYFYAGLFRSVHTECPIKKHVLSGAMLDRTIRSNLRVWQARVKLRMNYLTYRNKCLKLYCWVALFLYPTVSKTMLTVYNCQEVGDVYYLVADRRLVCYDREWALFGVVATVGVVVWVVGIPFFFGLLIWLAQDRGVAARLRLLRKPQLRVQRKKWLKEVEEQQVADGRYVRGMDSIEVQDEELAKYMKRKNLADSTVQARLGFIYAEYADGFWWFEVVDLSRKLFLSGVIIFVGNGSVEQVLLALGVCLVTMWFLLYFQPYDGHSDNLIASIAQLQLFFTLWLGIMIRLNDLNTESMINTQLLGYLLVGTCIAVTGFGLSMIVGEGLAESRRLFIEAKAEQKEKIQVEVWKRWTKAYNYAVYEAQMMRFGGKLSFSGLSESAMLEASRRAKLKDSGTKVDSAMPRIKEDEGENSCAEIFHEADNKNVVAIAKVIMLTAPAQGLNKCTA
;
A
#
# COMPACT_ATOMS: atom_id res chain seq x y z
N MET A 1 -24.66 29.61 11.98
CA MET A 1 -25.33 28.45 12.63
C MET A 1 -25.90 27.40 11.66
N MET A 2 -26.32 27.75 10.42
CA MET A 2 -26.88 26.79 9.43
C MET A 2 -25.90 25.69 8.93
N VAL A 3 -24.59 25.96 8.91
CA VAL A 3 -23.57 25.02 8.40
C VAL A 3 -23.26 23.89 9.40
N MET A 4 -23.30 24.17 10.71
CA MET A 4 -23.11 23.15 11.76
C MET A 4 -24.26 22.13 11.80
N GLY A 5 -25.50 22.56 11.50
CA GLY A 5 -26.67 21.67 11.42
C GLY A 5 -26.59 20.64 10.29
N ARG A 6 -26.07 21.03 9.11
CA ARG A 6 -25.82 20.10 7.99
C ARG A 6 -24.72 19.09 8.30
N TRP A 7 -23.68 19.51 9.04
CA TRP A 7 -22.58 18.63 9.42
C TRP A 7 -22.99 17.60 10.48
N SER A 8 -23.85 17.96 11.44
CA SER A 8 -24.38 17.00 12.42
C SER A 8 -25.33 15.99 11.79
N GLN A 9 -26.17 16.41 10.83
CA GLN A 9 -27.03 15.50 10.07
C GLN A 9 -26.23 14.54 9.20
N LEU A 10 -25.17 15.02 8.54
CA LEU A 10 -24.28 14.15 7.76
C LEU A 10 -23.54 13.16 8.65
N LYS A 11 -23.02 13.62 9.80
CA LYS A 11 -22.34 12.76 10.79
C LYS A 11 -23.29 11.68 11.32
N ASN A 12 -24.55 12.02 11.59
CA ASN A 12 -25.56 11.07 12.06
C ASN A 12 -25.97 10.08 10.97
N LYS A 13 -26.10 10.51 9.71
CA LYS A 13 -26.31 9.61 8.55
C LYS A 13 -25.13 8.66 8.36
N ILE A 14 -23.90 9.15 8.46
CA ILE A 14 -22.68 8.34 8.38
C ILE A 14 -22.63 7.35 9.55
N LYS A 15 -22.92 7.78 10.78
CA LYS A 15 -22.95 6.90 11.96
C LYS A 15 -24.06 5.84 11.84
N ALA A 16 -25.21 6.18 11.27
CA ALA A 16 -26.31 5.25 11.02
C ALA A 16 -25.97 4.24 9.90
N LEU A 17 -25.29 4.67 8.84
CA LEU A 17 -24.74 3.77 7.81
C LEU A 17 -23.73 2.79 8.41
N PHE A 18 -22.76 3.28 9.19
CA PHE A 18 -21.78 2.41 9.88
C PHE A 18 -22.39 1.51 10.96
N LYS A 19 -23.52 1.90 11.57
CA LYS A 19 -24.25 1.07 12.54
C LYS A 19 -25.13 0.02 11.87
N ARG A 20 -25.58 0.27 10.63
CA ARG A 20 -26.32 -0.69 9.79
C ARG A 20 -25.41 -1.81 9.27
N ASP A 21 -24.15 -1.50 8.92
CA ASP A 21 -23.14 -2.51 8.54
C ASP A 21 -22.72 -3.44 9.69
N ARG A 22 -22.86 -3.01 10.95
CA ARG A 22 -22.44 -3.79 12.12
C ARG A 22 -23.45 -4.85 12.60
N ARG A 23 -24.65 -4.90 12.03
CA ARG A 23 -25.71 -5.89 12.36
C ARG A 23 -26.05 -6.77 11.14
N ILE A 24 -25.06 -7.21 10.38
CA ILE A 24 -25.30 -8.24 9.38
C ILE A 24 -25.28 -9.58 10.14
N ASN A 25 -26.46 -10.13 10.42
CA ASN A 25 -26.57 -11.52 10.86
C ASN A 25 -25.93 -12.40 9.78
N THR A 26 -24.84 -13.08 10.11
CA THR A 26 -24.18 -14.05 9.23
C THR A 26 -25.15 -15.17 8.94
N LYS A 27 -25.83 -15.09 7.80
CA LYS A 27 -26.68 -16.18 7.32
C LYS A 27 -25.75 -17.20 6.70
N THR A 28 -25.71 -18.41 7.27
CA THR A 28 -24.94 -19.51 6.70
C THR A 28 -25.88 -20.47 5.99
N LEU A 29 -25.65 -20.73 4.69
CA LEU A 29 -26.33 -21.76 3.92
C LEU A 29 -25.35 -22.90 3.69
N PHE A 30 -25.66 -24.10 4.19
CA PHE A 30 -24.79 -25.28 4.09
C PHE A 30 -23.37 -25.09 4.66
N GLY A 31 -23.18 -24.16 5.60
CA GLY A 31 -21.87 -23.81 6.17
C GLY A 31 -21.09 -22.76 5.36
N VAL A 32 -21.65 -22.28 4.25
CA VAL A 32 -21.12 -21.16 3.47
C VAL A 32 -21.79 -19.86 3.93
N ASP A 33 -20.99 -18.82 4.14
CA ASP A 33 -21.52 -17.48 4.44
C ASP A 33 -22.24 -16.92 3.20
N VAL A 34 -23.55 -16.70 3.33
CA VAL A 34 -24.42 -16.13 2.27
C VAL A 34 -24.74 -14.65 2.49
N THR A 35 -23.97 -13.97 3.34
CA THR A 35 -24.10 -12.53 3.49
C THR A 35 -23.78 -11.83 2.16
N PRO A 36 -24.56 -10.79 1.78
CA PRO A 36 -24.28 -10.04 0.58
C PRO A 36 -22.91 -9.35 0.74
N PRO A 37 -22.02 -9.44 -0.26
CA PRO A 37 -20.72 -8.80 -0.17
C PRO A 37 -20.87 -7.28 0.00
N ILE A 38 -20.17 -6.72 0.99
CA ILE A 38 -20.20 -5.28 1.26
C ILE A 38 -19.59 -4.56 0.06
N ARG A 39 -20.30 -3.56 -0.45
CA ARG A 39 -19.78 -2.72 -1.53
C ARG A 39 -18.67 -1.84 -0.99
N THR A 40 -17.42 -2.23 -1.22
CA THR A 40 -16.24 -1.42 -0.90
C THR A 40 -15.96 -0.45 -2.02
N PHE A 41 -15.50 0.75 -1.71
CA PHE A 41 -15.01 1.73 -2.68
C PHE A 41 -13.48 1.73 -2.63
N PRO A 42 -12.80 0.93 -3.47
CA PRO A 42 -11.34 0.99 -3.53
C PRO A 42 -10.93 2.35 -4.10
N VAL A 43 -10.05 3.05 -3.38
CA VAL A 43 -9.41 4.27 -3.88
C VAL A 43 -8.04 3.86 -4.41
N ASN A 44 -7.81 4.08 -5.71
CA ASN A 44 -6.50 3.84 -6.32
C ASN A 44 -5.47 4.83 -5.74
N PRO A 45 -4.41 4.32 -5.09
CA PRO A 45 -3.43 5.18 -4.42
C PRO A 45 -2.65 6.07 -5.41
N SER A 46 -2.47 5.62 -6.66
CA SER A 46 -1.81 6.38 -7.74
C SER A 46 -2.47 7.74 -7.99
N LYS A 47 -3.75 7.75 -8.31
CA LYS A 47 -4.53 8.97 -8.57
C LYS A 47 -4.51 9.93 -7.39
N PHE A 48 -4.63 9.39 -6.17
CA PHE A 48 -4.57 10.20 -4.97
C PHE A 48 -3.22 10.90 -4.81
N LYS A 49 -2.10 10.20 -5.06
CA LYS A 49 -0.77 10.79 -5.01
C LYS A 49 -0.52 11.83 -6.10
N ILE A 50 -0.99 11.59 -7.33
CA ILE A 50 -0.88 12.55 -8.43
C ILE A 50 -1.56 13.87 -8.04
N PHE A 51 -2.81 13.79 -7.54
CA PHE A 51 -3.56 14.96 -7.09
C PHE A 51 -2.94 15.65 -5.89
N LEU A 52 -2.51 14.88 -4.90
CA LEU A 52 -1.77 15.42 -3.77
C LEU A 52 -0.53 16.19 -4.25
N GLY A 53 0.29 15.58 -5.12
CA GLY A 53 1.49 16.22 -5.66
C GLY A 53 1.17 17.51 -6.42
N PHE A 54 0.09 17.52 -7.20
CA PHE A 54 -0.41 18.74 -7.85
C PHE A 54 -0.74 19.83 -6.84
N PHE A 55 -1.58 19.56 -5.84
CA PHE A 55 -1.97 20.56 -4.84
C PHE A 55 -0.79 21.03 -3.99
N GLN A 56 0.16 20.14 -3.66
CA GLN A 56 1.36 20.48 -2.92
C GLN A 56 2.24 21.47 -3.68
N ILE A 57 2.48 21.23 -4.97
CA ILE A 57 3.26 22.13 -5.82
C ILE A 57 2.49 23.44 -6.05
N PHE A 58 1.22 23.35 -6.45
CA PHE A 58 0.39 24.51 -6.76
C PHE A 58 0.22 25.44 -5.55
N GLY A 59 -0.02 24.89 -4.35
CA GLY A 59 -0.10 25.68 -3.13
C GLY A 59 1.24 26.34 -2.77
N ASN A 60 2.37 25.69 -3.08
CA ASN A 60 3.69 26.26 -2.82
C ASN A 60 4.05 27.44 -3.72
N PHE A 61 3.43 27.58 -4.90
CA PHE A 61 3.71 28.69 -5.82
C PHE A 61 3.40 30.07 -5.23
N GLN A 62 2.47 30.16 -4.27
CA GLN A 62 2.15 31.42 -3.60
C GLN A 62 3.33 32.00 -2.82
N SER A 63 4.15 31.16 -2.19
CA SER A 63 5.29 31.60 -1.38
C SER A 63 6.65 31.40 -2.06
N SER A 64 6.74 30.52 -3.06
CA SER A 64 7.99 30.28 -3.80
C SER A 64 8.25 31.32 -4.90
N PHE A 65 7.20 31.95 -5.47
CA PHE A 65 7.34 32.98 -6.49
C PHE A 65 6.79 34.33 -6.00
N THR A 66 7.50 35.43 -6.29
CA THR A 66 7.07 36.79 -5.92
C THR A 66 6.05 37.38 -6.90
N VAL A 67 5.16 36.57 -7.46
CA VAL A 67 4.12 37.01 -8.40
C VAL A 67 2.93 37.54 -7.59
N LYS A 68 2.43 38.73 -7.93
CA LYS A 68 1.23 39.30 -7.30
C LYS A 68 -0.04 38.63 -7.84
N TRP A 69 -0.31 37.41 -7.38
CA TRP A 69 -1.52 36.67 -7.74
C TRP A 69 -2.79 37.43 -7.32
N SER A 70 -3.87 37.32 -8.10
CA SER A 70 -5.16 37.90 -7.73
C SER A 70 -5.75 37.24 -6.48
N THR A 71 -6.61 37.95 -5.74
CA THR A 71 -7.21 37.45 -4.49
C THR A 71 -7.93 36.11 -4.67
N SER A 72 -8.60 35.91 -5.81
CA SER A 72 -9.27 34.64 -6.14
C SER A 72 -8.27 33.48 -6.28
N VAL A 73 -7.12 33.73 -6.90
CA VAL A 73 -6.06 32.71 -7.08
C VAL A 73 -5.39 32.40 -5.74
N GLN A 74 -5.09 33.42 -4.93
CA GLN A 74 -4.51 33.24 -3.59
C GLN A 74 -5.41 32.39 -2.69
N ASN A 75 -6.74 32.53 -2.79
CA ASN A 75 -7.68 31.69 -2.05
C ASN A 75 -7.62 30.21 -2.47
N VAL A 76 -7.43 29.92 -3.76
CA VAL A 76 -7.29 28.53 -4.24
C VAL A 76 -5.92 27.96 -3.84
N MET A 77 -4.86 28.76 -3.91
CA MET A 77 -3.53 28.36 -3.47
C MET A 77 -3.48 28.10 -1.96
N SER A 78 -4.13 28.93 -1.13
CA SER A 78 -4.20 28.73 0.32
C SER A 78 -5.01 27.49 0.73
N VAL A 79 -6.07 27.16 -0.02
CA VAL A 79 -6.77 25.87 0.14
C VAL A 79 -5.85 24.70 -0.24
N SER A 80 -5.08 24.84 -1.30
CA SER A 80 -4.14 23.82 -1.77
C SER A 80 -2.96 23.62 -0.81
N GLN A 81 -2.49 24.68 -0.15
CA GLN A 81 -1.46 24.61 0.89
C GLN A 81 -1.86 23.75 2.09
N LYS A 82 -3.16 23.52 2.34
CA LYS A 82 -3.60 22.57 3.39
C LYS A 82 -3.13 21.13 3.13
N PHE A 83 -2.91 20.77 1.86
CA PHE A 83 -2.36 19.47 1.48
C PHE A 83 -0.85 19.35 1.73
N ASN A 84 -0.16 20.45 2.02
CA ASN A 84 1.23 20.45 2.49
C ASN A 84 1.35 20.07 3.98
N LEU A 85 0.21 19.84 4.68
CA LEU A 85 0.17 19.55 6.11
C LEU A 85 0.97 20.58 6.92
N ASP A 86 0.72 21.87 6.68
CA ASP A 86 1.21 22.91 7.57
C ASP A 86 0.39 22.89 8.87
N PHE A 87 0.86 22.10 9.84
CA PHE A 87 0.15 21.83 11.09
C PHE A 87 -0.09 23.08 11.93
N VAL A 88 0.77 24.10 11.78
CA VAL A 88 0.69 25.36 12.52
C VAL A 88 -0.44 26.23 11.96
N ALA A 89 -0.56 26.30 10.64
CA ALA A 89 -1.66 26.97 9.95
C ALA A 89 -3.01 26.25 10.16
N ILE A 90 -3.02 24.92 10.22
CA ILE A 90 -4.24 24.12 10.46
C ILE A 90 -4.83 24.37 11.86
N ALA A 91 -3.98 24.63 12.86
CA ALA A 91 -4.41 24.87 14.24
C ALA A 91 -4.94 26.29 14.49
N GLY A 92 -4.86 27.21 13.50
CA GLY A 92 -5.38 28.59 13.62
C GLY A 92 -4.63 29.46 14.63
N ILE A 93 -3.43 29.04 15.04
CA ILE A 93 -2.63 29.72 16.07
C ILE A 93 -2.12 31.09 15.56
N ASP A 94 -2.11 31.32 14.25
CA ASP A 94 -1.69 32.58 13.60
C ASP A 94 -2.55 33.79 14.00
N CYS A 95 -3.78 33.55 14.47
CA CYS A 95 -4.69 34.60 14.95
C CYS A 95 -4.42 34.97 16.43
N VAL A 96 -3.71 34.13 17.17
CA VAL A 96 -3.53 34.26 18.62
C VAL A 96 -2.12 34.76 18.99
N ILE A 97 -1.10 34.40 18.20
CA ILE A 97 0.31 34.69 18.52
C ILE A 97 1.01 35.25 17.28
N THR A 98 1.74 36.37 17.44
CA THR A 98 2.68 36.85 16.42
C THR A 98 3.88 35.90 16.37
N LYS A 99 3.93 35.07 15.34
CA LYS A 99 5.01 34.12 15.11
C LYS A 99 6.01 34.67 14.10
N ASN A 100 7.25 34.23 14.28
CA ASN A 100 8.33 34.45 13.33
C ASN A 100 8.68 33.11 12.66
N PHE A 101 9.42 33.15 11.55
CA PHE A 101 9.80 31.95 10.81
C PHE A 101 10.45 30.84 11.66
N TYR A 102 11.28 31.18 12.65
CA TYR A 102 11.91 30.19 13.54
C TYR A 102 10.92 29.37 14.39
N PHE A 103 9.76 29.95 14.73
CA PHE A 103 8.70 29.21 15.41
C PHE A 103 8.11 28.13 14.50
N ASP A 104 7.79 28.49 13.26
CA ASP A 104 7.24 27.56 12.28
C ASP A 104 8.25 26.46 11.91
N PHE A 105 9.52 26.83 11.77
CA PHE A 105 10.63 25.89 11.58
C PHE A 105 10.70 24.89 12.74
N THR A 106 10.77 25.37 13.99
CA THR A 106 10.89 24.54 15.18
C THR A 106 9.68 23.62 15.36
N ALA A 107 8.46 24.14 15.13
CA ALA A 107 7.24 23.35 15.20
C ALA A 107 7.22 22.24 14.13
N THR A 108 7.64 22.56 12.90
CA THR A 108 7.73 21.60 11.79
C THR A 108 8.74 20.49 12.11
N VAL A 109 9.96 20.85 12.52
CA VAL A 109 11.01 19.87 12.88
C VAL A 109 10.59 19.03 14.08
N GLY A 110 10.10 19.67 15.15
CA GLY A 110 9.69 19.00 16.38
C GLY A 110 8.58 17.99 16.13
N LEU A 111 7.61 18.33 15.29
CA LEU A 111 6.53 17.42 14.92
C LEU A 111 7.03 16.20 14.12
N ILE A 112 7.95 16.40 13.18
CA ILE A 112 8.53 15.28 12.41
C ILE A 112 9.30 14.34 13.33
N VAL A 113 10.14 14.90 14.21
CA VAL A 113 10.88 14.12 15.21
C VAL A 113 9.91 13.36 16.11
N LEU A 114 8.80 13.97 16.53
CA LEU A 114 7.74 13.32 17.30
C LEU A 114 7.08 12.18 16.50
N ILE A 115 6.69 12.40 15.24
CA ILE A 115 6.06 11.35 14.42
C ILE A 115 7.02 10.19 14.18
N ILE A 116 8.28 10.47 13.83
CA ILE A 116 9.30 9.43 13.61
C ILE A 116 9.56 8.67 14.90
N SER A 117 9.78 9.35 16.03
CA SER A 117 10.03 8.70 17.32
C SER A 117 8.86 7.83 17.76
N VAL A 118 7.60 8.24 17.55
CA VAL A 118 6.42 7.41 17.84
C VAL A 118 6.41 6.16 16.95
N ILE A 119 6.69 6.30 15.65
CA ILE A 119 6.75 5.15 14.73
C ILE A 119 7.89 4.20 15.11
N THR A 120 9.05 4.74 15.47
CA THR A 120 10.23 3.98 15.91
C THR A 120 9.97 3.28 17.25
N ALA A 121 9.37 3.96 18.22
CA ALA A 121 8.97 3.36 19.50
C ALA A 121 7.97 2.22 19.30
N TYR A 122 6.98 2.42 18.40
CA TYR A 122 6.04 1.37 18.01
C TYR A 122 6.79 0.17 17.40
N PHE A 123 7.70 0.43 16.45
CA PHE A 123 8.53 -0.61 15.84
C PHE A 123 9.32 -1.43 16.89
N TYR A 124 9.94 -0.77 17.87
CA TYR A 124 10.68 -1.44 18.96
C TYR A 124 9.79 -2.16 19.96
N ALA A 125 8.60 -1.65 20.28
CA ALA A 125 7.63 -2.36 21.13
C ALA A 125 7.21 -3.70 20.51
N GLY A 126 7.17 -3.81 19.18
CA GLY A 126 6.96 -5.07 18.48
C GLY A 126 8.11 -6.07 18.60
N LEU A 127 9.37 -5.61 18.73
CA LEU A 127 10.57 -6.47 18.85
C LEU A 127 10.61 -7.23 20.18
N PHE A 128 10.22 -6.59 21.29
CA PHE A 128 10.20 -7.21 22.63
C PHE A 128 9.29 -8.45 22.73
N ARG A 129 8.28 -8.57 21.86
CA ARG A 129 7.34 -9.70 21.86
C ARG A 129 7.84 -10.97 21.16
N SER A 130 9.00 -10.94 20.49
CA SER A 130 9.41 -11.98 19.53
C SER A 130 10.62 -12.85 19.95
N VAL A 131 11.31 -12.50 21.04
CA VAL A 131 12.50 -13.25 21.48
C VAL A 131 12.09 -14.43 22.36
N HIS A 132 11.81 -15.57 21.73
CA HIS A 132 11.84 -16.87 22.40
C HIS A 132 13.09 -17.62 21.94
N THR A 133 14.14 -17.56 22.77
CA THR A 133 15.47 -18.13 22.51
C THR A 133 15.54 -19.63 22.70
N GLU A 134 14.63 -20.23 23.47
CA GLU A 134 14.71 -21.65 23.80
C GLU A 134 13.45 -22.41 23.40
N CYS A 135 13.63 -23.40 22.52
CA CYS A 135 12.64 -24.43 22.26
C CYS A 135 12.77 -25.49 23.35
N PRO A 136 11.72 -25.74 24.17
CA PRO A 136 11.72 -26.87 25.08
C PRO A 136 11.58 -28.16 24.28
N ILE A 137 12.70 -28.73 23.83
CA ILE A 137 12.75 -30.06 23.21
C ILE A 137 13.03 -31.05 24.34
N LYS A 138 11.98 -31.53 25.02
CA LYS A 138 12.13 -32.71 25.88
C LYS A 138 11.84 -33.96 25.04
N LYS A 139 12.87 -34.78 24.79
CA LYS A 139 12.75 -36.11 24.16
C LYS A 139 12.15 -37.08 25.18
N HIS A 140 10.81 -37.14 25.25
CA HIS A 140 10.12 -38.22 25.95
C HIS A 140 9.58 -39.23 24.93
N VAL A 141 9.84 -40.52 25.16
CA VAL A 141 9.24 -41.62 24.39
C VAL A 141 7.84 -41.85 24.97
N LEU A 142 6.81 -41.27 24.36
CA LEU A 142 5.41 -41.44 24.75
C LEU A 142 4.71 -42.47 23.83
N SER A 143 3.87 -43.33 24.41
CA SER A 143 3.04 -44.31 23.68
C SER A 143 1.56 -44.20 24.07
N GLY A 144 0.65 -44.60 23.18
CA GLY A 144 -0.80 -44.64 23.40
C GLY A 144 -1.51 -43.28 23.42
N ALA A 145 -2.60 -43.17 24.20
CA ALA A 145 -3.45 -41.97 24.28
C ALA A 145 -2.70 -40.68 24.72
N MET A 146 -1.58 -40.84 25.43
CA MET A 146 -0.72 -39.72 25.83
C MET A 146 0.08 -39.13 24.66
N LEU A 147 0.55 -39.96 23.72
CA LEU A 147 1.24 -39.49 22.51
C LEU A 147 0.33 -38.58 21.67
N ASP A 148 -0.92 -39.01 21.48
CA ASP A 148 -1.91 -38.29 20.67
C ASP A 148 -2.35 -36.95 21.31
N ARG A 149 -2.40 -36.89 22.66
CA ARG A 149 -2.58 -35.62 23.40
C ARG A 149 -1.36 -34.70 23.29
N THR A 150 -0.15 -35.24 23.43
CA THR A 150 1.09 -34.44 23.34
C THR A 150 1.32 -33.89 21.93
N ILE A 151 1.07 -34.69 20.88
CA ILE A 151 1.14 -34.23 19.48
C ILE A 151 0.17 -33.07 19.24
N ARG A 152 -1.10 -33.19 19.67
CA ARG A 152 -2.09 -32.10 19.55
C ARG A 152 -1.67 -30.83 20.30
N SER A 153 -1.07 -30.97 21.48
CA SER A 153 -0.56 -29.83 22.25
C SER A 153 0.63 -29.15 21.54
N ASN A 154 1.62 -29.93 21.11
CA ASN A 154 2.81 -29.43 20.41
C ASN A 154 2.43 -28.77 19.07
N LEU A 155 1.47 -29.34 18.33
CA LEU A 155 0.96 -28.76 17.09
C LEU A 155 0.29 -27.40 17.34
N ARG A 156 -0.54 -27.27 18.40
CA ARG A 156 -1.15 -25.98 18.78
C ARG A 156 -0.11 -24.94 19.15
N VAL A 157 0.91 -25.31 19.94
CA VAL A 157 2.01 -24.41 20.30
C VAL A 157 2.81 -23.99 19.07
N TRP A 158 3.09 -24.91 18.16
CA TRP A 158 3.78 -24.63 16.90
C TRP A 158 2.95 -23.69 16.00
N GLN A 159 1.66 -23.96 15.82
CA GLN A 159 0.74 -23.08 15.08
C GLN A 159 0.71 -21.67 15.69
N ALA A 160 0.65 -21.55 17.02
CA ALA A 160 0.68 -20.27 17.71
C ALA A 160 1.99 -19.51 17.43
N ARG A 161 3.15 -20.19 17.44
CA ARG A 161 4.46 -19.58 17.12
C ARG A 161 4.53 -19.11 15.67
N VAL A 162 4.05 -19.91 14.72
CA VAL A 162 4.02 -19.52 13.30
C VAL A 162 3.12 -18.32 13.09
N LYS A 163 1.92 -18.33 13.67
CA LYS A 163 0.96 -17.21 13.61
C LYS A 163 1.57 -15.94 14.21
N LEU A 164 2.24 -16.04 15.36
CA LEU A 164 2.93 -14.92 15.99
C LEU A 164 4.02 -14.33 15.07
N ARG A 165 4.85 -15.17 14.43
CA ARG A 165 5.89 -14.72 13.48
C ARG A 165 5.30 -14.04 12.24
N MET A 166 4.25 -14.61 11.66
CA MET A 166 3.57 -14.00 10.50
C MET A 166 2.94 -12.65 10.86
N ASN A 167 2.30 -12.56 12.03
CA ASN A 167 1.73 -11.31 12.53
C ASN A 167 2.83 -10.26 12.77
N TYR A 168 3.98 -10.64 13.33
CA TYR A 168 5.11 -9.74 13.53
C TYR A 168 5.69 -9.22 12.20
N LEU A 169 5.87 -10.09 11.20
CA LEU A 169 6.33 -9.66 9.86
C LEU A 169 5.35 -8.68 9.22
N THR A 170 4.05 -8.95 9.35
CA THR A 170 2.98 -8.07 8.83
C THR A 170 2.98 -6.73 9.56
N TYR A 171 3.12 -6.75 10.88
CA TYR A 171 3.24 -5.57 11.73
C TYR A 171 4.43 -4.70 11.32
N ARG A 172 5.61 -5.30 11.17
CA ARG A 172 6.83 -4.61 10.74
C ARG A 172 6.66 -3.96 9.36
N ASN A 173 6.05 -4.68 8.41
CA ASN A 173 5.78 -4.17 7.08
C ASN A 173 4.78 -3.00 7.11
N LYS A 174 3.77 -3.05 7.99
CA LYS A 174 2.83 -1.92 8.20
C LYS A 174 3.53 -0.70 8.78
N CYS A 175 4.43 -0.87 9.75
CA CYS A 175 5.19 0.23 10.34
C CYS A 175 6.09 0.91 9.29
N LEU A 176 6.82 0.11 8.49
CA LEU A 176 7.65 0.64 7.41
C LEU A 176 6.80 1.36 6.34
N LYS A 177 5.67 0.76 5.96
CA LYS A 177 4.72 1.38 5.02
C LYS A 177 4.23 2.72 5.56
N LEU A 178 3.83 2.79 6.82
CA LEU A 178 3.39 4.04 7.47
C LEU A 178 4.51 5.09 7.48
N TYR A 179 5.73 4.71 7.88
CA TYR A 179 6.89 5.59 7.87
C TYR A 179 7.12 6.22 6.50
N CYS A 180 7.16 5.40 5.45
CA CYS A 180 7.43 5.91 4.12
C CYS A 180 6.29 6.74 3.54
N TRP A 181 5.03 6.41 3.85
CA TRP A 181 3.90 7.28 3.47
C TRP A 181 4.01 8.65 4.14
N VAL A 182 4.30 8.70 5.45
CA VAL A 182 4.53 9.97 6.16
C VAL A 182 5.67 10.75 5.53
N ALA A 183 6.79 10.09 5.22
CA ALA A 183 7.93 10.71 4.54
C ALA A 183 7.53 11.30 3.17
N LEU A 184 6.77 10.57 2.34
CA LEU A 184 6.28 11.04 1.04
C LEU A 184 5.39 12.29 1.17
N PHE A 185 4.44 12.29 2.11
CA PHE A 185 3.54 13.42 2.30
C PHE A 185 4.26 14.67 2.79
N LEU A 186 5.18 14.52 3.74
CA LEU A 186 5.88 15.63 4.37
C LEU A 186 7.11 16.10 3.58
N TYR A 187 7.60 15.30 2.62
CA TYR A 187 8.81 15.60 1.87
C TYR A 187 8.87 17.03 1.30
N PRO A 188 7.91 17.51 0.49
CA PRO A 188 8.02 18.84 -0.13
C PRO A 188 8.01 19.96 0.90
N THR A 189 7.11 19.91 1.89
CA THR A 189 6.97 20.94 2.93
C THR A 189 8.26 21.07 3.74
N VAL A 190 8.77 19.95 4.24
CA VAL A 190 9.95 19.91 5.10
C VAL A 190 11.20 20.27 4.31
N SER A 191 11.33 19.76 3.08
CA SER A 191 12.48 20.11 2.25
C SER A 191 12.52 21.59 1.94
N LYS A 192 11.37 22.20 1.66
CA LYS A 192 11.25 23.64 1.47
C LYS A 192 11.64 24.41 2.72
N THR A 193 11.13 24.05 3.91
CA THR A 193 11.47 24.77 5.15
C THR A 193 12.95 24.68 5.49
N MET A 194 13.60 23.53 5.26
CA MET A 194 15.05 23.37 5.45
C MET A 194 15.86 24.26 4.51
N LEU A 195 15.45 24.37 3.25
CA LEU A 195 16.15 25.19 2.26
C LEU A 195 15.92 26.70 2.48
N THR A 196 14.70 27.09 2.87
CA THR A 196 14.34 28.51 3.07
C THR A 196 15.21 29.21 4.12
N VAL A 197 15.76 28.50 5.11
CA VAL A 197 16.69 29.06 6.12
C VAL A 197 17.90 29.76 5.47
N TYR A 198 18.33 29.30 4.30
CA TYR A 198 19.47 29.84 3.56
C TYR A 198 19.09 30.92 2.55
N ASN A 199 17.80 31.22 2.36
CA ASN A 199 17.39 32.26 1.43
C ASN A 199 17.46 33.64 2.09
N CYS A 200 18.64 34.25 2.01
CA CYS A 200 18.92 35.57 2.54
C CYS A 200 19.05 36.60 1.41
N GLN A 201 18.51 37.79 1.63
CA GLN A 201 18.60 38.92 0.71
C GLN A 201 19.32 40.09 1.37
N GLU A 202 20.24 40.70 0.62
CA GLU A 202 20.97 41.90 1.04
C GLU A 202 20.06 43.13 1.01
N VAL A 203 20.02 43.88 2.10
CA VAL A 203 19.32 45.17 2.20
C VAL A 203 20.25 46.15 2.92
N GLY A 204 20.93 47.01 2.16
CA GLY A 204 22.01 47.84 2.71
C GLY A 204 23.22 46.96 3.04
N ASP A 205 23.77 47.10 4.24
CA ASP A 205 24.94 46.32 4.68
C ASP A 205 24.59 45.02 5.43
N VAL A 206 23.30 44.68 5.54
CA VAL A 206 22.81 43.56 6.36
C VAL A 206 21.98 42.60 5.50
N TYR A 207 22.18 41.30 5.72
CA TYR A 207 21.39 40.25 5.09
C TYR A 207 20.17 39.90 5.96
N TYR A 208 18.99 39.94 5.36
CA TYR A 208 17.73 39.54 6.02
C TYR A 208 17.16 38.29 5.38
N LEU A 209 16.45 37.49 6.17
CA LEU A 209 15.77 36.31 5.66
C LEU A 209 14.58 36.71 4.77
N VAL A 210 14.50 36.17 3.56
CA VAL A 210 13.44 36.54 2.59
C VAL A 210 12.05 36.14 3.08
N ALA A 211 11.95 34.99 3.75
CA ALA A 211 10.69 34.50 4.30
C ALA A 211 10.17 35.37 5.45
N ASP A 212 11.06 35.95 6.25
CA ASP A 212 10.71 36.85 7.35
C ASP A 212 11.79 37.91 7.54
N ARG A 213 11.52 39.11 7.02
CA ARG A 213 12.47 40.23 7.02
C ARG A 213 12.76 40.79 8.42
N ARG A 214 12.10 40.28 9.46
CA ARG A 214 12.42 40.62 10.86
C ARG A 214 13.68 39.94 11.37
N LEU A 215 14.14 38.89 10.67
CA LEU A 215 15.28 38.06 11.07
C LEU A 215 16.52 38.41 10.26
N VAL A 216 17.62 38.67 10.96
CA VAL A 216 18.94 38.92 10.37
C VAL A 216 19.64 37.59 10.12
N CYS A 217 20.16 37.40 8.91
CA CYS A 217 20.97 36.25 8.54
C CYS A 217 22.42 36.39 9.05
N TYR A 218 23.11 35.26 9.20
CA TYR A 218 24.50 35.17 9.67
C TYR A 218 24.73 35.62 11.13
N ASP A 219 23.67 35.81 11.91
CA ASP A 219 23.77 36.00 13.35
C ASP A 219 23.92 34.66 14.11
N ARG A 220 24.24 34.71 15.41
CA ARG A 220 24.36 33.53 16.29
C ARG A 220 23.08 32.68 16.31
N GLU A 221 21.91 33.31 16.33
CA GLU A 221 20.64 32.58 16.27
C GLU A 221 20.48 31.86 14.92
N TRP A 222 20.75 32.56 13.81
CA TRP A 222 20.69 31.97 12.47
C TRP A 222 21.67 30.79 12.34
N ALA A 223 22.87 30.88 12.90
CA ALA A 223 23.86 29.81 12.85
C ALA A 223 23.34 28.51 13.52
N LEU A 224 22.61 28.61 14.64
CA LEU A 224 22.01 27.44 15.30
C LEU A 224 20.96 26.78 14.41
N PHE A 225 20.05 27.56 13.82
CA PHE A 225 19.04 27.03 12.90
C PHE A 225 19.66 26.52 11.60
N GLY A 226 20.71 27.16 11.11
CA GLY A 226 21.48 26.73 9.94
C GLY A 226 22.15 25.37 10.14
N VAL A 227 22.72 25.08 11.31
CA VAL A 227 23.28 23.74 11.60
C VAL A 227 22.18 22.67 11.57
N VAL A 228 21.04 22.93 12.21
CA VAL A 228 19.91 21.99 12.20
C VAL A 228 19.38 21.80 10.77
N ALA A 229 19.25 22.87 10.00
CA ALA A 229 18.84 22.82 8.61
C ALA A 229 19.83 22.04 7.73
N THR A 230 21.15 22.17 7.96
CA THR A 230 22.18 21.41 7.22
C THR A 230 22.01 19.90 7.44
N VAL A 231 21.85 19.49 8.70
CA VAL A 231 21.57 18.08 9.04
C VAL A 231 20.26 17.64 8.39
N GLY A 232 19.23 18.48 8.42
CA GLY A 232 17.95 18.25 7.74
C GLY A 232 18.10 18.06 6.23
N VAL A 233 18.93 18.85 5.55
CA VAL A 233 19.18 18.70 4.11
C VAL A 233 19.82 17.34 3.80
N VAL A 234 20.85 16.95 4.55
CA VAL A 234 21.52 15.66 4.35
C VAL A 234 20.58 14.49 4.64
N VAL A 235 19.92 14.48 5.79
CA VAL A 235 19.10 13.36 6.26
C VAL A 235 17.75 13.28 5.53
N TRP A 236 17.11 14.41 5.28
CA TRP A 236 15.74 14.47 4.75
C TRP A 236 15.72 14.71 3.24
N VAL A 237 16.32 15.82 2.78
CA VAL A 237 16.22 16.26 1.37
C VAL A 237 16.90 15.26 0.43
N VAL A 238 18.13 14.85 0.76
CA VAL A 238 18.92 13.87 -0.01
C VAL A 238 18.66 12.44 0.48
N GLY A 239 18.56 12.25 1.79
CA GLY A 239 18.43 10.93 2.39
C GLY A 239 17.15 10.18 2.02
N ILE A 240 15.99 10.84 1.91
CA ILE A 240 14.73 10.15 1.58
C ILE A 240 14.71 9.60 0.15
N PRO A 241 15.00 10.39 -0.90
CA PRO A 241 15.06 9.87 -2.27
C PRO A 241 16.06 8.72 -2.41
N PHE A 242 17.24 8.86 -1.79
CA PHE A 242 18.25 7.79 -1.76
C PHE A 242 17.75 6.54 -1.02
N PHE A 243 17.09 6.71 0.12
CA PHE A 243 16.54 5.61 0.91
C PHE A 243 15.47 4.82 0.14
N PHE A 244 14.58 5.49 -0.60
CA PHE A 244 13.60 4.81 -1.44
C PHE A 244 14.24 4.05 -2.59
N GLY A 245 15.19 4.67 -3.30
CA GLY A 245 15.96 4.00 -4.35
C GLY A 245 16.70 2.77 -3.83
N LEU A 246 17.37 2.89 -2.67
CA LEU A 246 18.10 1.81 -2.03
C LEU A 246 17.18 0.67 -1.58
N LEU A 247 16.03 0.96 -0.97
CA LEU A 247 15.07 -0.06 -0.54
C LEU A 247 14.56 -0.90 -1.71
N ILE A 248 14.22 -0.25 -2.83
CA ILE A 248 13.75 -0.93 -4.03
C ILE A 248 14.89 -1.76 -4.64
N TRP A 249 16.07 -1.17 -4.79
CA TRP A 249 17.24 -1.85 -5.34
C TRP A 249 17.61 -3.10 -4.53
N LEU A 250 17.65 -3.00 -3.19
CA LEU A 250 17.91 -4.15 -2.31
C LEU A 250 16.83 -5.24 -2.39
N ALA A 251 15.56 -4.84 -2.55
CA ALA A 251 14.46 -5.79 -2.70
C ALA A 251 14.52 -6.51 -4.05
N GLN A 252 14.87 -5.78 -5.11
CA GLN A 252 14.97 -6.28 -6.48
C GLN A 252 16.15 -7.26 -6.65
N ASP A 253 17.33 -6.92 -6.11
CA ASP A 253 18.55 -7.73 -6.26
C ASP A 253 18.63 -8.94 -5.32
N ARG A 254 17.64 -9.10 -4.43
CA ARG A 254 17.58 -10.17 -3.44
C ARG A 254 17.75 -11.57 -4.07
N GLY A 255 18.91 -12.17 -3.82
CA GLY A 255 19.21 -13.56 -4.21
C GLY A 255 19.37 -13.80 -5.72
N VAL A 256 19.35 -12.76 -6.55
CA VAL A 256 19.43 -12.89 -8.02
C VAL A 256 20.79 -13.44 -8.44
N ALA A 257 21.88 -12.84 -8.00
CA ALA A 257 23.24 -13.29 -8.34
C ALA A 257 23.52 -14.73 -7.88
N ALA A 258 23.07 -15.10 -6.68
CA ALA A 258 23.23 -16.47 -6.17
C ALA A 258 22.43 -17.48 -7.00
N ARG A 259 21.18 -17.15 -7.37
CA ARG A 259 20.33 -18.02 -8.21
C ARG A 259 20.89 -18.17 -9.62
N LEU A 260 21.43 -17.10 -10.20
CA LEU A 260 22.05 -17.13 -11.52
C LEU A 260 23.30 -18.03 -11.53
N ARG A 261 24.16 -17.92 -10.51
CA ARG A 261 25.32 -18.82 -10.32
C ARG A 261 24.90 -20.29 -10.22
N LEU A 262 23.79 -20.58 -9.54
CA LEU A 262 23.25 -21.94 -9.44
C LEU A 262 22.74 -22.45 -10.79
N LEU A 263 22.01 -21.64 -11.54
CA LEU A 263 21.47 -22.01 -12.85
C LEU A 263 22.55 -22.20 -13.93
N ARG A 264 23.76 -21.66 -13.72
CA ARG A 264 24.92 -21.93 -14.59
C ARG A 264 25.47 -23.35 -14.41
N LYS A 265 25.18 -24.04 -13.30
CA LYS A 265 25.67 -25.42 -13.07
C LYS A 265 25.02 -26.41 -14.05
N PRO A 266 25.76 -27.39 -14.58
CA PRO A 266 25.25 -28.33 -15.59
C PRO A 266 24.10 -29.21 -15.06
N GLN A 267 24.07 -29.49 -13.76
CA GLN A 267 23.01 -30.27 -13.11
C GLN A 267 21.62 -29.62 -13.19
N LEU A 268 21.57 -28.28 -13.30
CA LEU A 268 20.32 -27.50 -13.27
C LEU A 268 19.87 -27.04 -14.66
N ARG A 269 20.38 -27.65 -15.74
CA ARG A 269 20.05 -27.27 -17.14
C ARG A 269 18.55 -27.29 -17.45
N VAL A 270 17.83 -28.27 -16.91
CA VAL A 270 16.37 -28.38 -17.11
C VAL A 270 15.66 -27.17 -16.50
N GLN A 271 16.05 -26.78 -15.28
CA GLN A 271 15.50 -25.60 -14.63
C GLN A 271 15.86 -24.33 -15.39
N ARG A 272 17.11 -24.16 -15.83
CA ARG A 272 17.52 -23.01 -16.64
C ARG A 272 16.68 -22.88 -17.91
N LYS A 273 16.47 -23.97 -18.66
CA LYS A 273 15.60 -23.98 -19.84
C LYS A 273 14.16 -23.58 -19.52
N LYS A 274 13.61 -24.07 -18.40
CA LYS A 274 12.27 -23.67 -17.94
C LYS A 274 12.18 -22.17 -17.70
N TRP A 275 13.13 -21.59 -16.98
CA TRP A 275 13.14 -20.15 -16.72
C TRP A 275 13.33 -19.33 -18.00
N LEU A 276 14.21 -19.76 -18.92
CA LEU A 276 14.38 -19.10 -20.21
C LEU A 276 13.09 -19.11 -21.04
N LYS A 277 12.33 -20.20 -21.00
CA LYS A 277 11.00 -20.27 -21.62
C LYS A 277 10.02 -19.27 -20.99
N GLU A 278 10.00 -19.14 -19.66
CA GLU A 278 9.17 -18.12 -18.98
C GLU A 278 9.59 -16.68 -19.38
N VAL A 279 10.88 -16.44 -19.62
CA VAL A 279 11.37 -15.14 -20.13
C VAL A 279 10.86 -14.90 -21.55
N GLU A 280 10.96 -15.89 -22.43
CA GLU A 280 10.49 -15.82 -23.81
C GLU A 280 8.98 -15.56 -23.88
N GLU A 281 8.18 -16.27 -23.07
CA GLU A 281 6.73 -16.07 -22.96
C GLU A 281 6.39 -14.63 -22.54
N GLN A 282 7.14 -14.04 -21.59
CA GLN A 282 6.97 -12.64 -21.22
C GLN A 282 7.41 -11.67 -22.32
N GLN A 283 8.51 -11.95 -23.02
CA GLN A 283 8.99 -11.10 -24.11
C GLN A 283 7.98 -11.05 -25.26
N VAL A 284 7.34 -12.18 -25.58
CA VAL A 284 6.23 -12.26 -26.55
C VAL A 284 5.04 -11.45 -26.06
N ALA A 285 4.66 -11.56 -24.78
CA ALA A 285 3.57 -10.77 -24.21
C ALA A 285 3.85 -9.25 -24.24
N ASP A 286 5.11 -8.85 -24.02
CA ASP A 286 5.56 -7.46 -24.08
C ASP A 286 5.81 -6.95 -25.52
N GLY A 287 5.71 -7.83 -26.53
CA GLY A 287 6.05 -7.50 -27.92
C GLY A 287 7.53 -7.14 -28.15
N ARG A 288 8.43 -7.58 -27.27
CA ARG A 288 9.88 -7.29 -27.33
C ARG A 288 10.65 -8.47 -27.93
N TYR A 289 11.55 -8.19 -28.87
CA TYR A 289 12.47 -9.18 -29.42
C TYR A 289 13.91 -8.85 -29.04
N VAL A 290 14.60 -9.78 -28.35
CA VAL A 290 15.99 -9.63 -27.93
C VAL A 290 16.91 -10.34 -28.92
N ARG A 291 17.86 -9.59 -29.50
CA ARG A 291 18.85 -10.13 -30.44
C ARG A 291 19.93 -10.91 -29.68
N GLY A 292 20.38 -12.04 -30.22
CA GLY A 292 21.52 -12.78 -29.68
C GLY A 292 21.21 -13.62 -28.44
N MET A 293 19.97 -14.10 -28.30
CA MET A 293 19.50 -14.97 -27.20
C MET A 293 20.25 -16.32 -27.11
N ASP A 294 21.06 -16.66 -28.12
CA ASP A 294 21.94 -17.84 -28.12
C ASP A 294 23.16 -17.67 -27.20
N SER A 295 23.58 -16.43 -26.94
CA SER A 295 24.70 -16.13 -26.05
C SER A 295 24.32 -16.32 -24.59
N ILE A 296 25.16 -17.03 -23.82
CA ILE A 296 24.97 -17.27 -22.39
C ILE A 296 24.95 -15.96 -21.60
N GLU A 297 25.70 -14.96 -22.03
CA GLU A 297 25.77 -13.65 -21.35
C GLU A 297 24.45 -12.88 -21.51
N VAL A 298 23.90 -12.86 -22.72
CA VAL A 298 22.59 -12.23 -23.02
C VAL A 298 21.47 -12.96 -22.27
N GLN A 299 21.49 -14.30 -22.26
CA GLN A 299 20.56 -15.10 -21.47
C GLN A 299 20.63 -14.76 -19.97
N ASP A 300 21.84 -14.65 -19.42
CA ASP A 300 22.05 -14.38 -18.01
C ASP A 300 21.58 -12.95 -17.63
N GLU A 301 21.76 -11.96 -18.51
CA GLU A 301 21.27 -10.59 -18.33
C GLU A 301 19.73 -10.53 -18.36
N GLU A 302 19.10 -11.11 -19.38
CA GLU A 302 17.63 -11.13 -19.51
C GLU A 302 16.99 -11.92 -18.37
N LEU A 303 17.60 -13.04 -17.97
CA LEU A 303 17.16 -13.82 -16.83
C LEU A 303 17.30 -13.03 -15.53
N ALA A 304 18.37 -12.25 -15.36
CA ALA A 304 18.52 -11.37 -14.21
C ALA A 304 17.42 -10.29 -14.19
N LYS A 305 17.14 -9.62 -15.32
CA LYS A 305 16.04 -8.64 -15.44
C LYS A 305 14.69 -9.27 -15.08
N TYR A 306 14.42 -10.47 -15.57
CA TYR A 306 13.21 -11.23 -15.24
C TYR A 306 13.08 -11.54 -13.75
N MET A 307 14.15 -12.09 -13.13
CA MET A 307 14.15 -12.41 -11.70
C MET A 307 13.97 -11.18 -10.84
N LYS A 308 14.60 -10.07 -11.22
CA LYS A 308 14.46 -8.77 -10.57
C LYS A 308 13.00 -8.30 -10.60
N ARG A 309 12.31 -8.40 -11.74
CA ARG A 309 10.87 -8.08 -11.83
C ARG A 309 10.02 -9.02 -10.98
N LYS A 310 10.25 -10.34 -11.02
CA LYS A 310 9.53 -11.30 -10.17
C LYS A 310 9.72 -11.04 -8.67
N ASN A 311 10.89 -10.59 -8.24
CA ASN A 311 11.13 -10.21 -6.84
C ASN A 311 10.27 -9.02 -6.41
N LEU A 312 10.06 -8.04 -7.31
CA LEU A 312 9.16 -6.90 -7.07
C LEU A 312 7.68 -7.30 -7.15
N ALA A 313 7.32 -8.23 -8.03
CA ALA A 313 5.96 -8.77 -8.10
C ALA A 313 5.59 -9.71 -6.94
N ASP A 314 6.55 -10.09 -6.09
CA ASP A 314 6.26 -10.92 -4.92
C ASP A 314 5.31 -10.18 -3.96
N SER A 315 4.22 -10.85 -3.59
CA SER A 315 3.19 -10.34 -2.68
C SER A 315 3.74 -9.74 -1.38
N THR A 316 4.85 -10.30 -0.84
CA THR A 316 5.45 -9.80 0.40
C THR A 316 6.27 -8.52 0.23
N VAL A 317 6.81 -8.32 -0.97
CA VAL A 317 7.54 -7.10 -1.36
C VAL A 317 6.53 -6.04 -1.77
N GLN A 318 5.55 -6.39 -2.60
CA GLN A 318 4.49 -5.49 -3.03
C GLN A 318 3.65 -4.96 -1.84
N ALA A 319 3.30 -5.80 -0.86
CA ALA A 319 2.58 -5.33 0.33
C ALA A 319 3.36 -4.31 1.18
N ARG A 320 4.71 -4.35 1.10
CA ARG A 320 5.61 -3.55 1.93
C ARG A 320 6.11 -2.30 1.23
N LEU A 321 6.56 -2.44 -0.01
CA LEU A 321 7.22 -1.42 -0.83
C LEU A 321 6.40 -1.04 -2.07
N GLY A 322 5.32 -1.77 -2.39
CA GLY A 322 4.52 -1.51 -3.58
C GLY A 322 3.85 -0.13 -3.58
N PHE A 323 3.69 0.51 -2.42
CA PHE A 323 3.25 1.92 -2.40
C PHE A 323 4.30 2.87 -3.01
N ILE A 324 5.56 2.48 -3.23
CA ILE A 324 6.57 3.31 -3.88
C ILE A 324 6.59 3.06 -5.40
N TYR A 325 6.57 1.79 -5.82
CA TYR A 325 6.81 1.45 -7.23
C TYR A 325 5.62 0.81 -7.96
N ALA A 326 4.65 0.20 -7.26
CA ALA A 326 3.63 -0.64 -7.91
C ALA A 326 2.57 0.15 -8.70
N GLU A 327 2.63 1.47 -8.66
CA GLU A 327 1.79 2.38 -9.45
C GLU A 327 2.41 2.70 -10.82
N TYR A 328 3.70 2.40 -10.98
CA TYR A 328 4.46 2.64 -12.19
C TYR A 328 4.65 1.35 -12.97
N ALA A 329 4.83 1.46 -14.28
CA ALA A 329 5.17 0.33 -15.11
C ALA A 329 6.51 -0.29 -14.68
N ASP A 330 6.71 -1.59 -14.92
CA ASP A 330 7.86 -2.38 -14.44
C ASP A 330 9.25 -1.77 -14.78
N GLY A 331 9.36 -1.00 -15.87
CA GLY A 331 10.58 -0.32 -16.28
C GLY A 331 10.91 0.96 -15.48
N PHE A 332 9.92 1.53 -14.80
CA PHE A 332 9.96 2.85 -14.15
C PHE A 332 9.88 2.77 -12.62
N TRP A 333 10.40 1.69 -12.02
CA TRP A 333 10.41 1.49 -10.56
C TRP A 333 11.07 2.65 -9.77
N TRP A 334 11.95 3.41 -10.40
CA TRP A 334 12.68 4.56 -9.84
C TRP A 334 11.92 5.89 -9.97
N PHE A 335 10.78 5.91 -10.66
CA PHE A 335 10.10 7.15 -11.02
C PHE A 335 9.57 7.93 -9.82
N GLU A 336 9.24 7.28 -8.70
CA GLU A 336 8.88 8.00 -7.46
C GLU A 336 10.02 8.95 -7.01
N VAL A 337 11.28 8.55 -7.18
CA VAL A 337 12.46 9.38 -6.86
C VAL A 337 12.51 10.62 -7.77
N VAL A 338 12.17 10.45 -9.04
CA VAL A 338 12.07 11.57 -10.00
C VAL A 338 10.96 12.53 -9.61
N ASP A 339 9.78 12.00 -9.27
CA ASP A 339 8.64 12.83 -8.87
C ASP A 339 8.95 13.65 -7.61
N LEU A 340 9.64 13.05 -6.63
CA LEU A 340 10.15 13.76 -5.45
C LEU A 340 11.16 14.83 -5.82
N SER A 341 12.14 14.52 -6.69
CA SER A 341 13.15 15.50 -7.13
C SER A 341 12.52 16.70 -7.84
N ARG A 342 11.48 16.48 -8.66
CA ARG A 342 10.71 17.52 -9.33
C ARG A 342 9.96 18.39 -8.33
N LYS A 343 9.29 17.78 -7.35
CA LYS A 343 8.59 18.49 -6.26
C LYS A 343 9.57 19.36 -5.48
N LEU A 344 10.73 18.81 -5.11
CA LEU A 344 11.79 19.55 -4.42
C LEU A 344 12.25 20.76 -5.24
N PHE A 345 12.48 20.56 -6.54
CA PHE A 345 12.97 21.62 -7.41
C PHE A 345 11.97 22.78 -7.50
N LEU A 346 10.70 22.48 -7.81
CA LEU A 346 9.64 23.48 -8.02
C LEU A 346 9.14 24.16 -6.73
N SER A 347 9.43 23.59 -5.56
CA SER A 347 8.98 24.16 -4.28
C SER A 347 10.10 24.77 -3.44
N GLY A 348 11.30 24.18 -3.44
CA GLY A 348 12.42 24.57 -2.57
C GLY A 348 13.62 25.13 -3.31
N VAL A 349 14.18 24.41 -4.30
CA VAL A 349 15.43 24.84 -4.98
C VAL A 349 15.22 26.12 -5.79
N ILE A 350 14.05 26.30 -6.39
CA ILE A 350 13.72 27.48 -7.20
C ILE A 350 13.80 28.79 -6.41
N ILE A 351 13.71 28.75 -5.08
CA ILE A 351 13.74 29.92 -4.21
C ILE A 351 15.11 30.63 -4.26
N PHE A 352 16.19 29.91 -4.58
CA PHE A 352 17.54 30.48 -4.68
C PHE A 352 17.83 31.18 -6.01
N VAL A 353 16.96 30.99 -7.02
CA VAL A 353 17.16 31.58 -8.34
C VAL A 353 16.58 32.99 -8.34
N GLY A 354 17.46 33.99 -8.24
CA GLY A 354 17.17 35.42 -8.41
C GLY A 354 15.82 35.86 -7.83
N ASN A 355 15.78 36.21 -6.53
CA ASN A 355 14.55 36.57 -5.80
C ASN A 355 13.68 37.58 -6.58
N GLY A 356 12.56 37.09 -7.13
CA GLY A 356 11.59 37.89 -7.87
C GLY A 356 11.99 38.32 -9.28
N SER A 357 13.04 37.72 -9.83
CA SER A 357 13.43 37.84 -11.24
C SER A 357 12.44 37.12 -12.17
N VAL A 358 12.38 37.56 -13.43
CA VAL A 358 11.64 36.85 -14.48
C VAL A 358 12.31 35.51 -14.80
N GLU A 359 13.63 35.44 -14.65
CA GLU A 359 14.45 34.23 -14.86
C GLU A 359 14.00 33.06 -13.98
N GLN A 360 13.64 33.34 -12.72
CA GLN A 360 13.10 32.35 -11.79
C GLN A 360 11.85 31.65 -12.36
N VAL A 361 10.91 32.42 -12.90
CA VAL A 361 9.65 31.88 -13.46
C VAL A 361 9.92 31.13 -14.76
N LEU A 362 10.83 31.63 -15.61
CA LEU A 362 11.23 30.97 -16.86
C LEU A 362 11.90 29.61 -16.62
N LEU A 363 12.78 29.50 -15.63
CA LEU A 363 13.42 28.25 -15.26
C LEU A 363 12.40 27.22 -14.75
N ALA A 364 11.44 27.66 -13.93
CA ALA A 364 10.34 26.81 -13.46
C ALA A 364 9.46 26.33 -14.62
N LEU A 365 9.15 27.22 -15.57
CA LEU A 365 8.39 26.90 -16.78
C LEU A 365 9.14 25.83 -17.62
N GLY A 366 10.47 25.97 -17.77
CA GLY A 366 11.32 25.00 -18.45
C GLY A 366 11.28 23.62 -17.81
N VAL A 367 11.40 23.54 -16.47
CA VAL A 367 11.27 22.25 -15.75
C VAL A 367 9.87 21.66 -15.91
N CYS A 368 8.83 22.50 -15.91
CA CYS A 368 7.47 22.05 -16.17
C CYS A 368 7.31 21.46 -17.58
N LEU A 369 7.96 22.05 -18.58
CA LEU A 369 7.93 21.58 -19.98
C LEU A 369 8.71 20.27 -20.14
N VAL A 370 9.91 20.16 -19.56
CA VAL A 370 10.70 18.91 -19.58
C VAL A 370 9.94 17.77 -18.90
N THR A 371 9.30 18.05 -17.76
CA THR A 371 8.46 17.04 -17.08
C THR A 371 7.27 16.65 -17.96
N MET A 372 6.60 17.62 -18.60
CA MET A 372 5.46 17.36 -19.46
C MET A 372 5.85 16.46 -20.64
N TRP A 373 6.98 16.78 -21.30
CA TRP A 373 7.54 15.96 -22.38
C TRP A 373 7.83 14.53 -21.89
N PHE A 374 8.45 14.38 -20.72
CA PHE A 374 8.72 13.08 -20.13
C PHE A 374 7.45 12.27 -19.87
N LEU A 375 6.41 12.88 -19.28
CA LEU A 375 5.14 12.20 -18.97
C LEU A 375 4.40 11.75 -20.23
N LEU A 376 4.38 12.59 -21.27
CA LEU A 376 3.72 12.27 -22.54
C LEU A 376 4.45 11.20 -23.34
N TYR A 377 5.79 11.24 -23.37
CA TYR A 377 6.60 10.31 -24.16
C TYR A 377 6.77 8.95 -23.49
N PHE A 378 7.13 8.94 -22.20
CA PHE A 378 7.47 7.70 -21.50
C PHE A 378 6.28 7.02 -20.81
N GLN A 379 5.20 7.75 -20.52
CA GLN A 379 4.00 7.24 -19.83
C GLN A 379 4.33 6.32 -18.64
N PRO A 380 4.98 6.85 -17.58
CA PRO A 380 5.59 6.03 -16.53
C PRO A 380 4.60 5.29 -15.64
N TYR A 381 3.33 5.70 -15.58
CA TYR A 381 2.30 5.02 -14.79
C TYR A 381 1.78 3.77 -15.49
N ASP A 382 1.37 2.76 -14.73
CA ASP A 382 0.82 1.50 -15.29
C ASP A 382 -0.54 1.74 -15.98
N GLY A 383 -1.39 2.57 -15.37
CA GLY A 383 -2.71 2.93 -15.91
C GLY A 383 -2.65 4.07 -16.93
N HIS A 384 -3.31 3.91 -18.09
CA HIS A 384 -3.42 4.98 -19.07
C HIS A 384 -4.18 6.21 -18.53
N SER A 385 -5.20 5.99 -17.69
CA SER A 385 -5.92 7.07 -17.01
C SER A 385 -5.06 7.81 -15.98
N ASP A 386 -4.11 7.12 -15.32
CA ASP A 386 -3.16 7.74 -14.40
C ASP A 386 -2.19 8.66 -15.16
N ASN A 387 -1.64 8.18 -16.29
CA ASN A 387 -0.80 8.97 -17.18
C ASN A 387 -1.55 10.22 -17.70
N LEU A 388 -2.82 10.08 -18.07
CA LEU A 388 -3.65 11.19 -18.54
C LEU A 388 -3.85 12.26 -17.45
N ILE A 389 -4.24 11.86 -16.24
CA ILE A 389 -4.44 12.79 -15.11
C ILE A 389 -3.12 13.48 -14.75
N ALA A 390 -2.01 12.74 -14.70
CA ALA A 390 -0.69 13.31 -14.43
C ALA A 390 -0.30 14.34 -15.49
N SER A 391 -0.55 14.06 -16.77
CA SER A 391 -0.28 14.98 -17.88
C SER A 391 -1.15 16.24 -17.83
N ILE A 392 -2.45 16.11 -17.52
CA ILE A 392 -3.35 17.26 -17.36
C ILE A 392 -2.95 18.11 -16.15
N ALA A 393 -2.62 17.50 -15.03
CA ALA A 393 -2.14 18.22 -13.84
C ALA A 393 -0.83 18.96 -14.13
N GLN A 394 0.09 18.34 -14.88
CA GLN A 394 1.34 18.96 -15.29
C GLN A 394 1.10 20.13 -16.26
N LEU A 395 0.16 20.00 -17.20
CA LEU A 395 -0.27 21.08 -18.08
C LEU A 395 -0.86 22.25 -17.30
N GLN A 396 -1.65 21.98 -16.25
CA GLN A 396 -2.21 23.03 -15.38
C GLN A 396 -1.11 23.79 -14.62
N LEU A 397 -0.07 23.10 -14.14
CA LEU A 397 1.08 23.76 -13.51
C LEU A 397 1.84 24.64 -14.51
N PHE A 398 2.07 24.15 -15.72
CA PHE A 398 2.66 24.93 -16.80
C PHE A 398 1.83 26.18 -17.11
N PHE A 399 0.52 26.04 -17.29
CA PHE A 399 -0.39 27.14 -17.56
C PHE A 399 -0.42 28.16 -16.40
N THR A 400 -0.35 27.69 -15.16
CA THR A 400 -0.26 28.56 -13.97
C THR A 400 0.99 29.43 -14.01
N LEU A 401 2.16 28.83 -14.29
CA LEU A 401 3.43 29.56 -14.37
C LEU A 401 3.46 30.49 -15.60
N TRP A 402 2.90 30.06 -16.73
CA TRP A 402 2.76 30.89 -17.92
C TRP A 402 1.89 32.13 -17.67
N LEU A 403 0.79 31.99 -16.92
CA LEU A 403 0.01 33.15 -16.47
C LEU A 403 0.76 33.98 -15.44
N GLY A 404 1.55 33.34 -14.57
CA GLY A 404 2.40 34.02 -13.60
C GLY A 404 3.42 34.96 -14.25
N ILE A 405 4.07 34.53 -15.33
CA ILE A 405 4.99 35.41 -16.09
C ILE A 405 4.24 36.54 -16.79
N MET A 406 3.04 36.31 -17.34
CA MET A 406 2.23 37.38 -17.94
C MET A 406 1.86 38.46 -16.92
N ILE A 407 1.47 38.06 -15.70
CA ILE A 407 1.21 39.01 -14.60
C ILE A 407 2.50 39.77 -14.26
N ARG A 408 3.64 39.07 -14.18
CA ARG A 408 4.92 39.69 -13.83
C ARG A 408 5.39 40.70 -14.87
N LEU A 409 5.24 40.39 -16.16
CA LEU A 409 5.59 41.30 -17.26
C LEU A 409 4.64 42.51 -17.30
N ASN A 410 3.35 42.31 -17.02
CA ASN A 410 2.39 43.41 -16.91
C ASN A 410 2.72 44.36 -15.74
N ASP A 411 3.20 43.83 -14.61
CA ASP A 411 3.65 44.64 -13.47
C ASP A 411 4.93 45.46 -13.75
N LEU A 412 5.74 45.05 -14.74
CA LEU A 412 6.96 45.75 -15.14
C LEU A 412 6.70 46.86 -16.16
N ASN A 413 5.57 46.80 -16.87
CA ASN A 413 5.16 47.82 -17.82
C ASN A 413 4.38 48.95 -17.12
N THR A 414 4.64 50.19 -17.51
CA THR A 414 3.94 51.38 -17.00
C THR A 414 2.48 51.46 -17.43
N GLU A 415 2.16 50.93 -18.62
CA GLU A 415 0.78 50.81 -19.11
C GLU A 415 0.26 49.39 -18.88
N SER A 416 -0.89 49.28 -18.21
CA SER A 416 -1.55 48.00 -17.99
C SER A 416 -2.11 47.46 -19.31
N MET A 417 -1.33 46.62 -19.98
CA MET A 417 -1.71 46.01 -21.26
C MET A 417 -2.76 44.90 -21.08
N ILE A 418 -2.86 44.32 -19.87
CA ILE A 418 -3.65 43.10 -19.63
C ILE A 418 -4.53 43.25 -18.38
N ASN A 419 -5.79 42.80 -18.48
CA ASN A 419 -6.70 42.72 -17.34
C ASN A 419 -6.32 41.54 -16.41
N THR A 420 -5.66 41.85 -15.30
CA THR A 420 -5.19 40.88 -14.30
C THR A 420 -6.33 40.11 -13.62
N GLN A 421 -7.53 40.70 -13.49
CA GLN A 421 -8.70 40.03 -12.92
C GLN A 421 -9.21 38.92 -13.85
N LEU A 422 -9.27 39.20 -15.16
CA LEU A 422 -9.67 38.21 -16.17
C LEU A 422 -8.71 37.01 -16.18
N LEU A 423 -7.39 37.26 -16.15
CA LEU A 423 -6.39 36.19 -16.03
C LEU A 423 -6.57 35.38 -14.74
N GLY A 424 -6.89 36.05 -13.62
CA GLY A 424 -7.20 35.40 -12.36
C GLY A 424 -8.40 34.48 -12.44
N TYR A 425 -9.52 34.92 -13.03
CA TYR A 425 -10.71 34.08 -13.21
C TYR A 425 -10.47 32.92 -14.17
N LEU A 426 -9.70 33.13 -15.24
CA LEU A 426 -9.29 32.08 -16.16
C LEU A 426 -8.47 30.99 -15.46
N LEU A 427 -7.49 31.39 -14.63
CA LEU A 427 -6.68 30.46 -13.85
C LEU A 427 -7.52 29.67 -12.84
N VAL A 428 -8.43 30.34 -12.11
CA VAL A 428 -9.32 29.66 -11.16
C VAL A 428 -10.27 28.70 -11.88
N GLY A 429 -10.85 29.11 -13.01
CA GLY A 429 -11.74 28.28 -13.81
C GLY A 429 -11.06 27.01 -14.32
N THR A 430 -9.84 27.14 -14.86
CA THR A 430 -9.05 25.98 -15.31
C THR A 430 -8.63 25.06 -14.16
N CYS A 431 -8.22 25.60 -13.01
CA CYS A 431 -7.94 24.82 -11.80
C CYS A 431 -9.16 24.00 -11.32
N ILE A 432 -10.35 24.62 -11.30
CA ILE A 432 -11.60 23.95 -10.92
C ILE A 432 -11.95 22.86 -11.94
N ALA A 433 -11.81 23.13 -13.23
CA ALA A 433 -12.08 22.17 -14.29
C ALA A 433 -11.17 20.94 -14.19
N VAL A 434 -9.86 21.13 -14.02
CA VAL A 434 -8.88 20.03 -13.87
C VAL A 434 -9.15 19.21 -12.60
N THR A 435 -9.44 19.89 -11.48
CA THR A 435 -9.77 19.22 -10.22
C THR A 435 -11.07 18.42 -10.35
N GLY A 436 -12.11 19.02 -10.94
CA GLY A 436 -13.39 18.37 -11.17
C GLY A 436 -13.27 17.15 -12.08
N PHE A 437 -12.52 17.29 -13.18
CA PHE A 437 -12.23 16.21 -14.11
C PHE A 437 -11.57 15.01 -13.42
N GLY A 438 -10.45 15.19 -12.71
CA GLY A 438 -9.83 14.02 -12.11
C GLY A 438 -10.56 13.48 -10.87
N LEU A 439 -11.32 14.30 -10.12
CA LEU A 439 -12.26 13.77 -9.13
C LEU A 439 -13.33 12.89 -9.77
N SER A 440 -13.89 13.31 -10.92
CA SER A 440 -14.85 12.51 -11.67
C SER A 440 -14.27 11.18 -12.16
N MET A 441 -12.99 11.16 -12.57
CA MET A 441 -12.31 9.93 -12.97
C MET A 441 -12.07 9.01 -11.77
N ILE A 442 -11.62 9.55 -10.63
CA ILE A 442 -11.44 8.77 -9.38
C ILE A 442 -12.75 8.12 -8.95
N VAL A 443 -13.85 8.90 -8.95
CA VAL A 443 -15.17 8.38 -8.59
C VAL A 443 -15.67 7.37 -9.62
N GLY A 444 -15.52 7.66 -10.91
CA GLY A 444 -15.95 6.79 -12.00
C GLY A 444 -15.28 5.42 -11.96
N GLU A 445 -13.96 5.39 -11.80
CA GLU A 445 -13.19 4.14 -11.69
C GLU A 445 -13.45 3.40 -10.39
N GLY A 446 -13.45 4.08 -9.25
CA GLY A 446 -13.73 3.43 -7.97
C GLY A 446 -15.13 2.79 -7.94
N LEU A 447 -16.12 3.42 -8.61
CA LEU A 447 -17.44 2.82 -8.80
C LEU A 447 -17.41 1.63 -9.77
N ALA A 448 -16.62 1.69 -10.84
CA ALA A 448 -16.47 0.59 -11.79
C ALA A 448 -15.79 -0.63 -11.16
N GLU A 449 -14.73 -0.42 -10.40
CA GLU A 449 -13.98 -1.46 -9.69
C GLU A 449 -14.81 -2.06 -8.55
N SER A 450 -15.50 -1.22 -7.77
CA SER A 450 -16.47 -1.66 -6.77
C SER A 450 -17.55 -2.58 -7.36
N ARG A 451 -18.04 -2.27 -8.57
CA ARG A 451 -18.98 -3.14 -9.30
C ARG A 451 -18.33 -4.47 -9.68
N ARG A 452 -17.08 -4.47 -10.17
CA ARG A 452 -16.34 -5.69 -10.53
C ARG A 452 -16.15 -6.61 -9.33
N LEU A 453 -15.61 -6.08 -8.23
CA LEU A 453 -15.38 -6.84 -7.00
C LEU A 453 -16.68 -7.44 -6.43
N PHE A 454 -17.78 -6.68 -6.50
CA PHE A 454 -19.08 -7.18 -6.07
C PHE A 454 -19.60 -8.34 -6.94
N ILE A 455 -19.39 -8.26 -8.26
CA ILE A 455 -19.78 -9.34 -9.19
C ILE A 455 -18.92 -10.58 -8.96
N GLU A 456 -17.61 -10.42 -8.80
CA GLU A 456 -16.68 -11.52 -8.52
C GLU A 456 -16.99 -12.21 -7.19
N ALA A 457 -17.18 -11.45 -6.11
CA ALA A 457 -17.54 -12.01 -4.80
C ALA A 457 -18.85 -12.79 -4.86
N LYS A 458 -19.83 -12.30 -5.61
CA LYS A 458 -21.11 -12.99 -5.82
C LYS A 458 -20.94 -14.27 -6.65
N ALA A 459 -20.08 -14.24 -7.67
CA ALA A 459 -19.77 -15.41 -8.48
C ALA A 459 -19.06 -16.50 -7.65
N GLU A 460 -18.03 -16.13 -6.87
CA GLU A 460 -17.31 -17.04 -5.98
C GLU A 460 -18.22 -17.64 -4.91
N GLN A 461 -19.12 -16.84 -4.34
CA GLN A 461 -20.13 -17.31 -3.39
C GLN A 461 -21.08 -18.33 -4.04
N LYS A 462 -21.55 -18.07 -5.26
CA LYS A 462 -22.41 -19.01 -6.00
C LYS A 462 -21.69 -20.33 -6.29
N GLU A 463 -20.41 -20.26 -6.68
CA GLU A 463 -19.59 -21.44 -6.94
C GLU A 463 -19.43 -22.29 -5.66
N LYS A 464 -19.09 -21.66 -4.52
CA LYS A 464 -18.99 -22.34 -3.22
C LYS A 464 -20.30 -23.04 -2.83
N ILE A 465 -21.44 -22.36 -3.03
CA ILE A 465 -22.76 -22.95 -2.76
C ILE A 465 -23.02 -24.15 -3.69
N GLN A 466 -22.75 -24.03 -4.98
CA GLN A 466 -22.95 -25.12 -5.94
C GLN A 466 -22.10 -26.35 -5.60
N VAL A 467 -20.85 -26.16 -5.20
CA VAL A 467 -19.95 -27.25 -4.77
C VAL A 467 -20.51 -27.96 -3.54
N GLU A 468 -20.98 -27.21 -2.53
CA GLU A 468 -21.55 -27.81 -1.31
C GLU A 468 -22.91 -28.48 -1.54
N VAL A 469 -23.76 -27.90 -2.40
CA VAL A 469 -25.03 -28.51 -2.82
C VAL A 469 -24.76 -29.82 -3.56
N TRP A 470 -23.84 -29.83 -4.53
CA TRP A 470 -23.50 -31.01 -5.30
C TRP A 470 -22.95 -32.12 -4.40
N LYS A 471 -22.02 -31.83 -3.50
CA LYS A 471 -21.50 -32.81 -2.52
C LYS A 471 -22.62 -33.47 -1.70
N ARG A 472 -23.57 -32.68 -1.21
CA ARG A 472 -24.70 -33.17 -0.42
C ARG A 472 -25.69 -33.98 -1.27
N TRP A 473 -25.98 -33.52 -2.49
CA TRP A 473 -26.85 -34.22 -3.43
C TRP A 473 -26.26 -35.57 -3.82
N THR A 474 -24.97 -35.64 -4.18
CA THR A 474 -24.30 -36.92 -4.50
C THR A 474 -24.35 -37.90 -3.33
N LYS A 475 -24.16 -37.41 -2.09
CA LYS A 475 -24.28 -38.24 -0.89
C LYS A 475 -25.71 -38.77 -0.70
N ALA A 476 -26.73 -37.92 -0.88
CA ALA A 476 -28.13 -38.30 -0.78
C ALA A 476 -28.57 -39.26 -1.90
N TYR A 477 -28.12 -39.03 -3.13
CA TYR A 477 -28.36 -39.90 -4.28
C TYR A 477 -27.77 -41.29 -4.06
N ASN A 478 -26.49 -41.37 -3.67
CA ASN A 478 -25.84 -42.66 -3.38
C ASN A 478 -26.55 -43.40 -2.23
N TYR A 479 -27.07 -42.68 -1.24
CA TYR A 479 -27.88 -43.26 -0.17
C TYR A 479 -29.22 -43.84 -0.67
N ALA A 480 -29.95 -43.07 -1.49
CA ALA A 480 -31.22 -43.52 -2.06
C ALA A 480 -31.05 -44.76 -2.96
N VAL A 481 -29.97 -44.80 -3.76
CA VAL A 481 -29.62 -45.98 -4.58
C VAL A 481 -29.33 -47.19 -3.70
N TYR A 482 -28.58 -47.01 -2.60
CA TYR A 482 -28.31 -48.08 -1.64
C TYR A 482 -29.60 -48.63 -1.00
N GLU A 483 -30.51 -47.76 -0.52
CA GLU A 483 -31.77 -48.20 0.09
C GLU A 483 -32.69 -48.92 -0.92
N ALA A 484 -32.83 -48.37 -2.13
CA ALA A 484 -33.65 -48.98 -3.17
C ALA A 484 -33.17 -50.41 -3.52
N GLN A 485 -31.86 -50.64 -3.55
CA GLN A 485 -31.32 -51.98 -3.75
C GLN A 485 -31.54 -52.92 -2.57
N MET A 486 -31.35 -52.43 -1.33
CA MET A 486 -31.62 -53.22 -0.13
C MET A 486 -33.08 -53.69 -0.07
N MET A 487 -34.03 -52.84 -0.48
CA MET A 487 -35.44 -53.21 -0.61
C MET A 487 -35.68 -54.24 -1.73
N ARG A 488 -35.01 -54.10 -2.87
CA ARG A 488 -35.19 -54.97 -4.03
C ARG A 488 -34.67 -56.40 -3.82
N PHE A 489 -33.61 -56.58 -3.03
CA PHE A 489 -32.96 -57.88 -2.80
C PHE A 489 -33.17 -58.44 -1.38
N GLY A 490 -34.20 -58.00 -0.66
CA GLY A 490 -34.58 -58.56 0.64
C GLY A 490 -33.47 -58.46 1.71
N GLY A 491 -32.72 -57.34 1.71
CA GLY A 491 -31.63 -57.10 2.67
C GLY A 491 -30.27 -57.71 2.29
N LYS A 492 -30.12 -58.33 1.11
CA LYS A 492 -28.83 -58.78 0.57
C LYS A 492 -28.24 -57.73 -0.37
N LEU A 493 -26.97 -57.38 -0.17
CA LEU A 493 -26.26 -56.41 -1.02
C LEU A 493 -25.80 -57.08 -2.32
N SER A 494 -26.28 -56.61 -3.47
CA SER A 494 -25.81 -57.05 -4.78
C SER A 494 -24.97 -55.96 -5.44
N PHE A 495 -23.68 -56.23 -5.67
CA PHE A 495 -22.74 -55.27 -6.25
C PHE A 495 -22.75 -55.25 -7.80
N SER A 496 -23.40 -56.22 -8.43
CA SER A 496 -23.51 -56.32 -9.89
C SER A 496 -24.50 -55.28 -10.42
N GLY A 497 -24.01 -54.05 -10.64
CA GLY A 497 -24.79 -52.93 -11.17
C GLY A 497 -24.73 -51.64 -10.34
N LEU A 498 -23.89 -51.59 -9.30
CA LEU A 498 -23.73 -50.39 -8.46
C LEU A 498 -22.58 -49.51 -8.99
N SER A 499 -22.74 -48.19 -8.97
CA SER A 499 -21.64 -47.28 -9.29
C SER A 499 -20.56 -47.34 -8.19
N GLU A 500 -19.28 -47.17 -8.54
CA GLU A 500 -18.15 -47.24 -7.57
C GLU A 500 -18.36 -46.34 -6.34
N SER A 501 -18.93 -45.15 -6.56
CA SER A 501 -19.27 -44.18 -5.50
C SER A 501 -20.35 -44.68 -4.55
N ALA A 502 -21.35 -45.41 -5.05
CA ALA A 502 -22.39 -46.01 -4.22
C ALA A 502 -21.89 -47.29 -3.51
N MET A 503 -20.95 -48.04 -4.11
CA MET A 503 -20.24 -49.15 -3.43
C MET A 503 -19.46 -48.66 -2.22
N LEU A 504 -18.70 -47.57 -2.37
CA LEU A 504 -17.92 -46.96 -1.27
C LEU A 504 -18.82 -46.50 -0.11
N GLU A 505 -19.98 -45.90 -0.40
CA GLU A 505 -20.93 -45.48 0.64
C GLU A 505 -21.59 -46.68 1.34
N ALA A 506 -21.92 -47.74 0.59
CA ALA A 506 -22.41 -49.01 1.14
C ALA A 506 -21.39 -49.67 2.07
N SER A 507 -20.11 -49.76 1.66
CA SER A 507 -19.03 -50.30 2.50
C SER A 507 -18.76 -49.46 3.74
N ARG A 508 -18.81 -48.12 3.64
CA ARG A 508 -18.65 -47.20 4.77
C ARG A 508 -19.75 -47.45 5.82
N ARG A 509 -20.99 -47.68 5.39
CA ARG A 509 -22.14 -47.94 6.27
C ARG A 509 -22.15 -49.36 6.82
N ALA A 510 -21.74 -50.37 6.05
CA ALA A 510 -21.53 -51.73 6.54
C ALA A 510 -20.51 -51.75 7.69
N LYS A 511 -19.39 -51.02 7.57
CA LYS A 511 -18.42 -50.82 8.66
C LYS A 511 -19.01 -50.13 9.89
N LEU A 512 -19.89 -49.13 9.71
CA LEU A 512 -20.56 -48.47 10.83
C LEU A 512 -21.51 -49.42 11.57
N LYS A 513 -22.25 -50.25 10.84
CA LYS A 513 -23.13 -51.29 11.40
C LYS A 513 -22.33 -52.32 12.22
N ASP A 514 -21.15 -52.70 11.74
CA ASP A 514 -20.23 -53.63 12.40
C ASP A 514 -19.48 -53.00 13.59
N SER A 515 -19.33 -51.67 13.61
CA SER A 515 -18.81 -50.93 14.77
C SER A 515 -19.88 -50.65 15.84
N GLY A 516 -21.15 -50.52 15.44
CA GLY A 516 -22.27 -50.31 16.36
C GLY A 516 -22.53 -51.50 17.28
N THR A 517 -22.22 -52.72 16.84
CA THR A 517 -22.26 -53.93 17.66
C THR A 517 -21.08 -54.09 18.62
N LYS A 518 -20.07 -53.19 18.59
CA LYS A 518 -18.88 -53.23 19.46
C LYS A 518 -18.70 -52.02 20.37
N VAL A 519 -19.66 -51.10 20.43
CA VAL A 519 -19.62 -49.93 21.33
C VAL A 519 -20.91 -49.83 22.15
N ASP A 520 -21.31 -50.94 22.78
CA ASP A 520 -22.09 -50.91 24.01
C ASP A 520 -21.14 -51.13 25.19
N SER A 521 -20.33 -50.12 25.49
CA SER A 521 -19.73 -49.91 26.81
C SER A 521 -19.00 -48.57 26.86
N ALA A 522 -19.34 -47.77 27.87
CA ALA A 522 -18.77 -46.46 28.23
C ALA A 522 -19.26 -45.24 27.43
N MET A 523 -20.55 -44.97 27.50
CA MET A 523 -21.04 -43.59 27.59
C MET A 523 -21.00 -43.18 29.08
N PRO A 524 -20.27 -42.13 29.51
CA PRO A 524 -20.36 -41.69 30.89
C PRO A 524 -21.74 -41.07 31.10
N ARG A 525 -22.51 -41.61 32.04
CA ARG A 525 -23.73 -40.95 32.55
C ARG A 525 -23.32 -39.65 33.20
N ILE A 526 -23.80 -38.53 32.66
CA ILE A 526 -23.77 -37.24 33.32
C ILE A 526 -24.80 -37.33 34.45
N LYS A 527 -24.36 -37.20 35.71
CA LYS A 527 -25.26 -36.88 36.81
C LYS A 527 -25.56 -35.39 36.72
N GLU A 528 -26.84 -35.06 36.78
CA GLU A 528 -27.33 -33.69 36.97
C GLU A 528 -26.91 -33.25 38.37
N ASP A 529 -26.08 -32.21 38.44
CA ASP A 529 -25.96 -31.34 39.61
C ASP A 529 -26.23 -29.90 39.13
N GLU A 530 -27.17 -29.25 39.80
CA GLU A 530 -27.56 -27.86 39.59
C GLU A 530 -26.39 -26.91 39.90
N GLY A 531 -26.13 -25.91 39.04
CA GLY A 531 -25.18 -24.84 39.35
C GLY A 531 -24.67 -24.03 38.14
N GLU A 532 -25.33 -22.89 37.90
CA GLU A 532 -24.90 -21.62 37.29
C GLU A 532 -23.72 -21.50 36.28
N ASN A 533 -24.05 -20.80 35.17
CA ASN A 533 -23.26 -19.83 34.38
C ASN A 533 -21.96 -20.27 33.66
N SER A 534 -22.01 -20.29 32.31
CA SER A 534 -21.25 -19.38 31.42
C SER A 534 -21.23 -19.88 29.96
N CYS A 535 -21.34 -18.93 29.02
CA CYS A 535 -21.54 -19.12 27.58
C CYS A 535 -20.43 -19.90 26.87
N ALA A 536 -20.85 -20.82 25.99
CA ALA A 536 -20.02 -21.66 25.13
C ALA A 536 -19.41 -20.91 23.93
N GLU A 537 -18.13 -21.14 23.72
CA GLU A 537 -17.39 -20.91 22.47
C GLU A 537 -17.78 -21.96 21.42
N ILE A 538 -18.25 -21.52 20.26
CA ILE A 538 -18.40 -22.35 19.05
C ILE A 538 -17.80 -21.57 17.89
N PHE A 539 -16.51 -21.72 17.60
CA PHE A 539 -15.91 -21.40 16.29
C PHE A 539 -14.58 -22.14 16.10
N HIS A 540 -14.31 -22.55 14.85
CA HIS A 540 -13.06 -23.10 14.27
C HIS A 540 -12.93 -24.63 14.12
N GLU A 541 -13.59 -25.17 13.09
CA GLU A 541 -13.13 -26.40 12.40
C GLU A 541 -12.80 -26.17 10.90
N ALA A 542 -13.12 -24.99 10.35
CA ALA A 542 -12.90 -24.67 8.93
C ALA A 542 -11.47 -24.15 8.59
N ASP A 543 -10.69 -23.68 9.56
CA ASP A 543 -9.35 -23.11 9.31
C ASP A 543 -8.21 -24.14 9.19
N ASN A 544 -8.47 -25.40 9.56
CA ASN A 544 -7.40 -26.37 9.76
C ASN A 544 -6.74 -26.87 8.45
N LYS A 545 -7.45 -26.81 7.31
CA LYS A 545 -6.91 -27.22 6.01
C LYS A 545 -6.01 -26.15 5.37
N ASN A 546 -6.34 -24.87 5.56
CA ASN A 546 -5.56 -23.76 5.01
C ASN A 546 -4.25 -23.56 5.77
N VAL A 547 -4.25 -23.76 7.10
CA VAL A 547 -3.04 -23.64 7.93
C VAL A 547 -2.01 -24.74 7.61
N VAL A 548 -2.44 -25.96 7.32
CA VAL A 548 -1.53 -27.07 6.93
C VAL A 548 -0.98 -26.90 5.51
N ALA A 549 -1.77 -26.36 4.58
CA ALA A 549 -1.29 -26.04 3.23
C ALA A 549 -0.26 -24.90 3.26
N ILE A 550 -0.52 -23.84 4.03
CA ILE A 550 0.40 -22.70 4.21
C ILE A 550 1.67 -23.13 4.95
N ALA A 551 1.57 -24.02 5.93
CA ALA A 551 2.71 -24.65 6.62
C ALA A 551 3.67 -25.37 5.68
N LYS A 552 3.12 -26.11 4.71
CA LYS A 552 3.88 -26.83 3.68
C LYS A 552 4.63 -25.86 2.77
N VAL A 553 4.00 -24.73 2.41
CA VAL A 553 4.61 -23.68 1.59
C VAL A 553 5.69 -22.92 2.36
N ILE A 554 5.49 -22.62 3.65
CA ILE A 554 6.49 -21.95 4.50
C ILE A 554 7.73 -22.84 4.73
N MET A 555 7.56 -24.16 4.90
CA MET A 555 8.69 -25.09 5.03
C MET A 555 9.52 -25.21 3.74
N LEU A 556 8.92 -24.96 2.57
CA LEU A 556 9.61 -24.99 1.27
C LEU A 556 10.23 -23.64 0.87
N THR A 557 9.89 -22.54 1.56
CA THR A 557 10.29 -21.17 1.16
C THR A 557 11.17 -20.44 2.18
N ALA A 558 11.43 -21.03 3.36
CA ALA A 558 12.29 -20.41 4.36
C ALA A 558 13.79 -20.45 3.97
N PRO A 559 14.53 -19.32 4.10
CA PRO A 559 15.96 -19.28 3.82
C PRO A 559 16.74 -20.18 4.81
N ALA A 560 17.65 -20.99 4.27
CA ALA A 560 18.45 -21.98 4.97
C ALA A 560 19.36 -21.43 6.09
N GLN A 561 19.44 -20.12 6.31
CA GLN A 561 20.38 -19.51 7.26
C GLN A 561 19.87 -19.41 8.70
N GLY A 562 18.63 -19.83 9.00
CA GLY A 562 18.07 -19.80 10.36
C GLY A 562 17.61 -21.14 10.93
N LEU A 563 17.64 -22.22 10.16
CA LEU A 563 17.07 -23.52 10.56
C LEU A 563 18.03 -24.41 11.37
N ASN A 564 19.32 -24.09 11.42
CA ASN A 564 20.33 -24.94 12.07
C ASN A 564 20.28 -24.94 13.61
N LYS A 565 19.38 -24.18 14.25
CA LYS A 565 19.25 -24.18 15.72
C LYS A 565 17.97 -24.85 16.25
N CYS A 566 17.08 -25.33 15.38
CA CYS A 566 15.82 -25.96 15.80
C CYS A 566 15.57 -27.35 15.19
N THR A 567 16.55 -27.94 14.50
CA THR A 567 16.41 -29.20 13.75
C THR A 567 17.26 -30.36 14.30
N ALA A 568 17.71 -30.30 15.55
CA ALA A 568 18.43 -31.38 16.25
C ALA A 568 17.63 -31.96 17.42
#